data_AF-A0A415CSF9-F1
#
_entry.id   AF-A0A415CSF9-F1
#
_cell.length_a   1.000
_cell.length_b   1.000
_cell.length_c   1.000
_cell.angle_alpha   90.00
_cell.angle_beta   90.00
_cell.angle_gamma   90.00
#
_symmetry.space_group_name_H-M   'P 1'
#
loop_
_entity.id
_entity.type
_entity.pdbx_description
1 polymer ?
#
loop_
_entity_poly.entity_id
_entity_poly.type
_entity_poly.pdbx_seq_one_letter_code
_entity_poly.pdbx_strand_id
1 'polypeptide(L)'
;RNMFDVRIQKSESSKGDESGKNIRGSSQNYMEQLDDFSENKIDHMVNGSKGSNHNWEKLVPDKNWNDIKNIVNDVMENGEEGPYKSVFSKKKIIDGYEVEVTYNKLSDGTVRISDAWINP
;
A
#
# COMPACT_ATOMS: atom_id res chain seq x y z
N ARG A 1 9.49 -47.89 50.07
CA ARG A 1 9.72 -46.41 50.05
C ARG A 1 9.12 -45.91 48.76
N ASN A 2 7.84 -45.52 48.79
CA ASN A 2 7.32 -44.16 49.03
C ASN A 2 7.59 -43.19 47.88
N MET A 3 6.49 -42.93 47.18
CA MET A 3 6.07 -41.76 46.40
C MET A 3 6.43 -40.41 47.05
N PHE A 4 6.94 -39.46 46.27
CA PHE A 4 6.98 -37.99 46.46
C PHE A 4 7.44 -37.39 45.11
N ASP A 5 7.01 -36.26 44.58
CA ASP A 5 5.86 -35.39 44.79
C ASP A 5 5.85 -34.39 43.62
N VAL A 6 4.71 -33.74 43.43
CA VAL A 6 4.42 -32.70 42.44
C VAL A 6 5.36 -31.49 42.55
N ARG A 7 5.75 -30.88 41.42
CA ARG A 7 6.06 -29.44 41.40
C ARG A 7 5.62 -28.78 40.10
N ILE A 8 4.38 -28.30 40.10
CA ILE A 8 4.02 -27.13 39.29
C ILE A 8 4.73 -25.91 39.91
N GLN A 9 5.53 -25.21 39.13
CA GLN A 9 5.87 -23.81 39.38
C GLN A 9 5.45 -22.98 38.17
N LYS A 10 4.71 -21.93 38.49
CA LYS A 10 4.15 -20.90 37.61
C LYS A 10 5.09 -19.69 37.67
N SER A 11 5.57 -19.22 36.52
CA SER A 11 6.17 -17.89 36.31
C SER A 11 6.62 -17.83 34.85
N GLU A 12 6.52 -16.78 34.06
CA GLU A 12 5.93 -15.45 34.12
C GLU A 12 5.99 -14.96 32.66
N SER A 13 5.13 -14.01 32.29
CA SER A 13 5.19 -13.31 31.01
C SER A 13 6.59 -12.75 30.75
N SER A 14 7.11 -12.93 29.54
CA SER A 14 8.20 -12.09 29.02
C SER A 14 7.96 -11.83 27.55
N LYS A 15 7.55 -10.59 27.28
CA LYS A 15 7.77 -9.90 26.01
C LYS A 15 9.28 -9.96 25.73
N GLY A 16 9.66 -10.34 24.53
CA GLY A 16 11.05 -10.40 24.15
C GLY A 16 11.22 -10.95 22.75
N ASP A 17 11.12 -10.02 21.79
CA ASP A 17 11.91 -9.99 20.57
C ASP A 17 11.77 -11.17 19.60
N GLU A 18 10.67 -11.17 18.84
CA GLU A 18 10.75 -11.65 17.46
C GLU A 18 11.45 -10.59 16.61
N SER A 19 12.78 -10.50 16.75
CA SER A 19 13.64 -10.01 15.68
C SER A 19 13.68 -11.05 14.55
N GLY A 20 12.52 -11.38 14.01
CA GLY A 20 12.37 -12.08 12.74
C GLY A 20 12.65 -11.07 11.64
N LYS A 21 13.93 -10.79 11.38
CA LYS A 21 14.37 -10.11 10.16
C LYS A 21 14.02 -11.02 8.99
N ASN A 22 12.78 -10.94 8.54
CA ASN A 22 12.35 -11.47 7.26
C ASN A 22 13.07 -10.61 6.21
N ILE A 23 14.11 -11.18 5.60
CA ILE A 23 14.87 -10.55 4.52
C ILE A 23 13.96 -10.55 3.28
N ARG A 24 12.94 -9.70 3.29
CA ARG A 24 12.21 -9.27 2.10
C ARG A 24 13.01 -8.08 1.59
N GLY A 25 13.70 -8.25 0.46
CA GLY A 25 14.59 -7.23 -0.10
C GLY A 25 13.95 -5.85 -0.09
N SER A 26 14.70 -4.84 0.39
CA SER A 26 14.34 -3.41 0.42
C SER A 26 12.85 -3.16 0.46
N SER A 27 12.23 -3.20 1.64
CA SER A 27 10.82 -2.85 1.83
C SER A 27 10.51 -1.55 1.08
N GLN A 28 9.82 -1.63 -0.06
CA GLN A 28 9.49 -0.45 -0.85
C GLN A 28 8.51 0.37 -0.03
N ASN A 29 8.92 1.58 0.38
CA ASN A 29 8.08 2.49 1.14
C ASN A 29 7.30 3.38 0.16
N TYR A 30 6.13 2.90 -0.27
CA TYR A 30 5.28 3.66 -1.18
C TYR A 30 4.72 4.93 -0.53
N MET A 31 4.44 4.88 0.77
CA MET A 31 3.91 6.02 1.52
C MET A 31 4.87 7.22 1.53
N GLU A 32 6.16 6.99 1.76
CA GLU A 32 7.20 8.04 1.70
C GLU A 32 7.23 8.72 0.32
N GLN A 33 7.12 7.94 -0.76
CA GLN A 33 7.03 8.50 -2.10
C GLN A 33 5.76 9.34 -2.32
N LEU A 34 4.63 8.92 -1.75
CA LEU A 34 3.36 9.66 -1.85
C LEU A 34 3.36 10.95 -1.03
N ASP A 35 3.99 10.94 0.15
CA ASP A 35 4.13 12.14 0.98
C ASP A 35 5.09 13.18 0.34
N ASP A 36 6.06 12.72 -0.46
CA ASP A 36 7.01 13.59 -1.20
C ASP A 36 6.46 14.15 -2.53
N PHE A 37 5.20 13.84 -2.90
CA PHE A 37 4.61 14.40 -4.11
C PHE A 37 4.43 15.91 -4.03
N SER A 38 4.83 16.61 -5.09
CA SER A 38 4.57 18.04 -5.24
C SER A 38 3.07 18.32 -5.39
N GLU A 39 2.63 19.54 -5.07
CA GLU A 39 1.22 19.94 -5.20
C GLU A 39 0.67 19.68 -6.61
N ASN A 40 1.45 19.97 -7.67
CA ASN A 40 1.06 19.68 -9.05
C ASN A 40 0.86 18.17 -9.30
N LYS A 41 1.70 17.33 -8.67
CA LYS A 41 1.57 15.89 -8.78
C LYS A 41 0.33 15.40 -8.05
N ILE A 42 0.08 15.92 -6.85
CA ILE A 42 -1.12 15.63 -6.06
C ILE A 42 -2.37 16.03 -6.84
N ASP A 43 -2.43 17.25 -7.38
CA ASP A 43 -3.56 17.72 -8.18
C ASP A 43 -3.83 16.80 -9.37
N HIS A 44 -2.77 16.36 -10.06
CA HIS A 44 -2.89 15.39 -11.15
C HIS A 44 -3.42 14.03 -10.68
N MET A 45 -2.96 13.50 -9.54
CA MET A 45 -3.47 12.24 -8.99
C MET A 45 -4.96 12.33 -8.62
N VAL A 46 -5.38 13.47 -8.07
CA VAL A 46 -6.74 13.70 -7.53
C VAL A 46 -7.75 14.09 -8.61
N ASN A 47 -7.36 14.95 -9.55
CA ASN A 47 -8.26 15.53 -10.54
C ASN A 47 -8.05 14.99 -11.95
N GLY A 48 -6.94 14.29 -12.18
CA GLY A 48 -6.52 13.83 -13.50
C GLY A 48 -5.92 14.93 -14.37
N SER A 49 -6.06 14.76 -15.67
CA SER A 49 -5.60 15.74 -16.67
C SER A 49 -6.78 16.39 -17.38
N LYS A 50 -6.52 17.43 -18.18
CA LYS A 50 -7.57 18.08 -18.98
C LYS A 50 -8.35 17.05 -19.81
N GLY A 51 -9.64 16.88 -19.50
CA GLY A 51 -10.53 15.92 -20.18
C GLY A 51 -10.52 14.50 -19.61
N SER A 52 -9.86 14.26 -18.48
CA SER A 52 -9.84 12.98 -17.77
C SER A 52 -10.08 13.21 -16.28
N ASN A 53 -11.15 12.62 -15.73
CA ASN A 53 -11.41 12.60 -14.30
C ASN A 53 -11.01 11.21 -13.76
N HIS A 54 -10.31 11.20 -12.62
CA HIS A 54 -9.92 9.96 -11.95
C HIS A 54 -11.03 9.37 -11.07
N ASN A 55 -12.19 10.02 -11.03
CA ASN A 55 -13.44 9.54 -10.43
C ASN A 55 -13.35 9.28 -8.91
N TRP A 56 -12.38 9.88 -8.21
CA TRP A 56 -12.18 9.69 -6.78
C TRP A 56 -13.41 10.02 -5.94
N GLU A 57 -14.31 10.88 -6.42
CA GLU A 57 -15.58 11.19 -5.76
C GLU A 57 -16.48 9.98 -5.46
N LYS A 58 -16.23 8.82 -6.10
CA LYS A 58 -16.93 7.55 -5.83
C LYS A 58 -16.54 6.92 -4.47
N LEU A 59 -15.29 7.10 -4.03
CA LEU A 59 -14.77 6.56 -2.76
C LEU A 59 -14.46 7.66 -1.75
N VAL A 60 -14.02 8.83 -2.22
CA VAL A 60 -13.61 9.99 -1.43
C VAL A 60 -14.35 11.22 -1.98
N PRO A 61 -15.60 11.49 -1.52
CA PRO A 61 -16.47 12.51 -2.12
C PRO A 61 -15.90 13.94 -2.12
N ASP A 62 -15.11 14.30 -1.11
CA ASP A 62 -14.45 15.60 -0.99
C ASP A 62 -13.06 15.65 -1.65
N LYS A 63 -12.65 14.53 -2.27
CA LYS A 63 -11.35 14.35 -2.94
C LYS A 63 -10.16 14.67 -2.03
N ASN A 64 -10.27 14.39 -0.73
CA ASN A 64 -9.18 14.57 0.22
C ASN A 64 -7.94 13.75 -0.18
N TRP A 65 -6.79 14.42 -0.35
CA TRP A 65 -5.55 13.74 -0.73
C TRP A 65 -5.09 12.70 0.30
N ASN A 66 -5.30 12.93 1.60
CA ASN A 66 -4.85 11.98 2.62
C ASN A 66 -5.63 10.65 2.59
N ASP A 67 -6.90 10.70 2.18
CA ASP A 67 -7.68 9.46 2.03
C ASP A 67 -7.33 8.77 0.72
N ILE A 68 -7.18 9.54 -0.37
CA ILE A 68 -6.75 9.02 -1.67
C ILE A 68 -5.36 8.38 -1.57
N LYS A 69 -4.38 9.02 -0.91
CA LYS A 69 -3.02 8.46 -0.78
C LYS A 69 -3.01 7.15 0.01
N ASN A 70 -3.84 7.03 1.04
CA ASN A 70 -3.97 5.78 1.80
C ASN A 70 -4.52 4.65 0.92
N ILE A 71 -5.51 4.95 0.07
CA ILE A 71 -6.04 4.01 -0.91
C ILE A 71 -4.95 3.61 -1.91
N VAL A 72 -4.21 4.57 -2.48
CA VAL A 72 -3.12 4.29 -3.42
C VAL A 72 -2.04 3.41 -2.79
N ASN A 73 -1.65 3.67 -1.54
CA ASN A 73 -0.70 2.84 -0.80
C ASN A 73 -1.23 1.40 -0.64
N ASP A 74 -2.49 1.23 -0.23
CA ASP A 74 -3.12 -0.09 -0.08
C ASP A 74 -3.18 -0.87 -1.41
N VAL A 75 -3.48 -0.21 -2.53
CA VAL A 75 -3.42 -0.85 -3.86
C VAL A 75 -2.00 -1.26 -4.21
N MET A 76 -0.99 -0.45 -3.90
CA MET A 76 0.41 -0.81 -4.17
C MET A 76 0.87 -2.02 -3.34
N GLU A 77 0.48 -2.09 -2.06
CA GLU A 77 0.82 -3.19 -1.16
C GLU A 77 0.08 -4.48 -1.51
N ASN A 78 -1.24 -4.38 -1.74
CA ASN A 78 -2.15 -5.52 -1.73
C ASN A 78 -2.86 -5.78 -3.06
N GLY A 79 -2.70 -4.90 -4.05
CA GLY A 79 -3.29 -5.05 -5.37
C GLY A 79 -2.59 -6.09 -6.25
N GLU A 80 -3.35 -6.64 -7.19
CA GLU A 80 -2.86 -7.60 -8.18
C GLU A 80 -2.07 -6.85 -9.27
N GLU A 81 -0.81 -7.25 -9.48
CA GLU A 81 0.07 -6.64 -10.48
C GLU A 81 -0.23 -7.17 -11.88
N GLY A 82 -0.24 -6.28 -12.87
CA GLY A 82 -0.40 -6.60 -14.28
C GLY A 82 0.32 -5.60 -15.20
N PRO A 83 0.38 -5.90 -16.51
CA PRO A 83 0.92 -4.97 -17.50
C PRO A 83 -0.07 -3.83 -17.81
N TYR A 84 0.42 -2.60 -17.95
CA TYR A 84 -0.34 -1.44 -18.43
C TYR A 84 0.45 -0.67 -19.49
N LYS A 85 0.09 -0.85 -20.77
CA LYS A 85 0.83 -0.27 -21.91
C LYS A 85 2.34 -0.60 -21.80
N SER A 86 3.19 0.42 -21.63
CA SER A 86 4.64 0.28 -21.47
C SER A 86 5.11 0.28 -20.00
N VAL A 87 4.19 0.35 -19.05
CA VAL A 87 4.44 0.39 -17.61
C VAL A 87 3.71 -0.75 -16.91
N PHE A 88 3.76 -0.78 -15.58
CA PHE A 88 3.03 -1.74 -14.75
C PHE A 88 1.82 -1.07 -14.14
N SER A 89 0.80 -1.86 -13.79
CA SER A 89 -0.27 -1.42 -12.91
C SER A 89 -0.56 -2.44 -11.82
N LYS A 90 -1.18 -1.96 -10.74
CA LYS A 90 -1.79 -2.77 -9.70
C LYS A 90 -3.27 -2.41 -9.60
N LYS A 91 -4.11 -3.42 -9.40
CA LYS A 91 -5.56 -3.27 -9.30
C LYS A 91 -6.08 -3.86 -8.00
N LYS A 92 -7.08 -3.21 -7.41
CA LYS A 92 -7.80 -3.74 -6.25
C LYS A 92 -9.25 -3.26 -6.26
N ILE A 93 -10.16 -4.14 -5.85
CA ILE A 93 -11.56 -3.75 -5.60
C ILE A 93 -11.67 -3.20 -4.17
N ILE A 94 -12.18 -1.97 -4.05
CA ILE A 94 -12.45 -1.29 -2.77
C ILE A 94 -13.88 -0.79 -2.82
N ASP A 95 -14.71 -1.23 -1.88
CA ASP A 95 -16.14 -0.91 -1.79
C ASP A 95 -16.91 -1.06 -3.12
N GLY A 96 -16.56 -2.10 -3.89
CA GLY A 96 -17.20 -2.41 -5.18
C GLY A 96 -16.65 -1.63 -6.38
N TYR A 97 -15.67 -0.75 -6.19
CA TYR A 97 -15.00 0.00 -7.24
C TYR A 97 -13.59 -0.54 -7.51
N GLU A 98 -13.23 -0.71 -8.78
CA GLU A 98 -11.86 -1.09 -9.15
C GLU A 98 -10.96 0.15 -9.16
N VAL A 99 -9.98 0.16 -8.26
CA VAL A 99 -8.92 1.17 -8.22
C VAL A 99 -7.71 0.62 -8.94
N GLU A 100 -7.15 1.40 -9.87
CA GLU A 100 -5.95 1.06 -10.64
C GLU A 100 -4.86 2.09 -10.38
N VAL A 101 -3.66 1.63 -10.04
CA VAL A 101 -2.46 2.45 -9.84
C VAL A 101 -1.39 2.02 -10.84
N THR A 102 -0.85 2.96 -11.60
CA THR A 102 0.27 2.70 -12.53
C THR A 102 1.60 3.12 -11.95
N TYR A 103 2.66 2.41 -12.31
CA TYR A 103 4.01 2.70 -11.84
C TYR A 103 5.08 2.15 -12.79
N ASN A 104 6.27 2.73 -12.69
CA ASN A 104 7.47 2.26 -13.36
C ASN A 104 8.30 1.42 -12.41
N LYS A 105 8.92 0.35 -12.94
CA LYS A 105 10.00 -0.39 -12.26
C LYS A 105 11.32 -0.03 -12.92
N LEU A 106 12.22 0.58 -12.16
CA LEU A 106 13.56 0.91 -12.63
C LEU A 106 14.46 -0.33 -12.60
N SER A 107 15.60 -0.27 -13.30
CA SER A 107 16.56 -1.37 -13.36
C SER A 107 17.18 -1.74 -12.02
N ASP A 108 17.19 -0.81 -11.06
CA ASP A 108 17.65 -1.03 -9.68
C ASP A 108 16.55 -1.61 -8.76
N GLY A 109 15.37 -1.89 -9.30
CA GLY A 109 14.22 -2.39 -8.55
C GLY A 109 13.37 -1.31 -7.89
N THR A 110 13.72 -0.02 -8.01
CA THR A 110 12.91 1.08 -7.50
C THR A 110 11.56 1.15 -8.21
N VAL A 111 10.49 1.28 -7.44
CA VAL A 111 9.14 1.53 -7.96
C VAL A 111 8.82 3.01 -7.89
N ARG A 112 8.29 3.57 -8.99
CA ARG A 112 7.83 4.97 -9.08
C ARG A 112 6.38 5.06 -9.50
N ILE A 113 5.51 5.38 -8.55
CA ILE A 113 4.08 5.61 -8.74
C ILE A 113 3.91 6.75 -9.75
N SER A 114 3.13 6.48 -10.77
CA SER A 114 2.96 7.32 -11.95
C SER A 114 1.57 7.93 -12.00
N ASP A 115 0.52 7.16 -11.72
CA ASP A 115 -0.86 7.66 -11.76
C ASP A 115 -1.81 6.73 -10.99
N ALA A 116 -3.01 7.19 -10.64
CA ALA A 116 -4.04 6.37 -10.03
C ALA A 116 -5.46 6.90 -10.26
N TRP A 117 -6.40 5.99 -10.52
CA TRP A 117 -7.81 6.34 -10.76
C TRP A 117 -8.76 5.20 -10.39
N ILE A 118 -10.05 5.54 -10.30
CA ILE A 118 -11.15 4.59 -10.19
C ILE A 118 -11.69 4.30 -11.59
N ASN A 119 -11.68 3.02 -11.98
CA ASN A 119 -12.24 2.59 -13.26
C ASN A 119 -13.76 2.87 -13.27
N PRO A 120 -14.28 3.49 -14.35
CA PRO A 120 -15.66 3.97 -14.41
C PRO A 120 -16.71 2.85 -14.34
#